data_AF-A0A0V0WNM1-F1
#
_entry.id   AF-A0A0V0WNM1-F1
#
_cell.length_a   1.000
_cell.length_b   1.000
_cell.length_c   1.000
_cell.angle_alpha   90.00
_cell.angle_beta   90.00
_cell.angle_gamma   90.00
#
_symmetry.space_group_name_H-M   'P 1'
#
loop_
_entity.id
_entity.type
_entity.pdbx_description
1 polymer ?
#
loop_
_entity_poly.entity_id
_entity_poly.type
_entity_poly.pdbx_seq_one_letter_code
_entity_poly.pdbx_strand_id
1 'polypeptide(L)' 'MYHLTVEPDLTVDAASKTMSRNRFHRLKRFLHFSDNQNLSSDDEMSKVSPLYQMLNDRQHVYGPIIWSAQLGDVL' A
#
# COMPACT_ATOMS: atom_id res chain seq x y z
N MET A 1 -9.02 -19.76 12.98
CA MET A 1 -7.56 -19.80 13.22
C MET A 1 -6.86 -19.85 11.87
N TYR A 2 -5.95 -18.91 11.59
CA TYR A 2 -5.09 -18.97 10.40
C TYR A 2 -3.96 -19.97 10.73
N HIS A 3 -3.89 -21.06 9.99
CA HIS A 3 -2.84 -22.08 10.17
C HIS A 3 -1.51 -21.47 9.72
N LEU A 4 -0.65 -21.05 10.66
CA LEU A 4 0.69 -20.53 10.39
C LEU A 4 1.57 -21.70 9.94
N THR A 5 1.59 -21.98 8.64
CA THR A 5 2.51 -22.97 8.06
C THR A 5 3.95 -22.48 8.21
N VAL A 6 4.83 -23.33 8.75
CA VAL A 6 6.27 -23.06 8.89
C VAL A 6 6.98 -23.14 7.52
N GLU A 7 6.31 -23.68 6.51
CA GLU A 7 6.91 -23.95 5.22
C GLU A 7 7.23 -22.66 4.43
N PRO A 8 8.39 -22.63 3.76
CA PRO A 8 8.78 -21.51 2.90
C PRO A 8 7.81 -21.36 1.73
N ASP A 9 7.68 -20.14 1.21
CA ASP A 9 6.84 -19.88 0.04
C ASP A 9 7.55 -20.43 -1.21
N LEU A 10 7.23 -21.67 -1.59
CA LEU A 10 7.96 -22.41 -2.64
C LEU A 10 7.68 -21.90 -4.06
N THR A 11 6.68 -21.03 -4.24
CA THR A 11 6.25 -20.59 -5.58
C THR A 11 7.12 -19.49 -6.18
N VAL A 12 7.83 -18.71 -5.35
CA VAL A 12 8.70 -17.61 -5.81
C VAL A 12 9.99 -17.60 -4.98
N ASP A 13 11.08 -18.07 -5.58
CA ASP A 13 12.40 -18.22 -4.95
C ASP A 13 12.94 -16.89 -4.37
N ALA A 14 12.70 -15.77 -5.04
CA ALA A 14 13.09 -14.46 -4.53
C ALA A 14 12.35 -14.08 -3.23
N ALA A 15 11.07 -14.45 -3.10
CA ALA A 15 10.27 -14.12 -1.93
C ALA A 15 10.70 -14.96 -0.71
N SER A 16 10.93 -16.26 -0.91
CA SER A 16 11.36 -17.18 0.15
C SER A 16 12.76 -16.84 0.69
N LYS A 17 13.66 -16.34 -0.17
CA LYS A 17 14.99 -15.84 0.22
C LYS A 17 14.94 -14.50 0.96
N THR A 18 13.88 -13.71 0.78
CA THR A 18 13.75 -12.38 1.40
C THR A 18 13.21 -12.46 2.83
N MET A 19 12.10 -13.19 3.03
CA MET A 19 11.53 -13.40 4.37
C MET A 19 10.62 -14.62 4.43
N SER A 20 10.43 -15.16 5.64
CA SER A 20 9.47 -16.26 5.83
C SER A 20 8.03 -15.81 5.57
N ARG A 21 7.21 -16.74 5.06
CA ARG A 21 5.78 -16.53 4.80
C ARG A 21 5.04 -16.00 6.04
N ASN A 22 5.35 -16.53 7.21
CA ASN A 22 4.75 -16.08 8.48
C ASN A 22 5.13 -14.64 8.84
N ARG A 23 6.39 -14.25 8.59
CA ARG A 23 6.83 -12.86 8.80
C ARG A 23 6.11 -11.93 7.84
N PHE A 24 5.99 -12.29 6.57
CA PHE A 24 5.25 -11.51 5.58
C PHE A 24 3.79 -11.31 5.99
N HIS A 25 3.08 -12.39 6.35
CA HIS A 25 1.67 -12.29 6.79
C HIS A 25 1.50 -11.42 8.04
N ARG A 26 2.41 -11.51 9.01
CA ARG A 26 2.39 -10.65 10.19
C ARG A 26 2.58 -9.19 9.81
N LEU A 27 3.60 -8.88 8.99
CA LEU A 27 3.86 -7.51 8.53
C LEU A 27 2.65 -6.95 7.76
N LYS A 28 2.12 -7.72 6.80
CA LYS A 28 0.96 -7.33 6.00
C LYS A 28 -0.27 -7.05 6.88
N ARG A 29 -0.51 -7.86 7.92
CA ARG A 29 -1.64 -7.66 8.84
C ARG A 29 -1.57 -6.36 9.63
N PHE A 30 -0.37 -5.92 9.99
CA PHE A 30 -0.16 -4.74 10.82
C PHE A 30 0.31 -3.52 10.02
N LEU A 31 0.36 -3.60 8.69
CA LEU A 31 0.69 -2.46 7.84
C LEU A 31 -0.47 -1.46 7.83
N HIS A 32 -0.22 -0.24 8.31
CA HIS A 32 -1.17 0.87 8.34
C HIS A 32 -0.49 2.14 7.83
N PHE A 33 -1.23 2.99 7.13
CA PHE A 33 -0.74 4.26 6.58
C PHE A 33 -1.32 5.49 7.28
N SER A 34 -2.28 5.28 8.18
CA SER A 34 -2.95 6.33 8.95
C SER A 34 -3.21 5.87 10.38
N ASP A 35 -3.35 6.84 11.29
CA ASP A 35 -3.78 6.60 12.66
C ASP A 35 -5.30 6.42 12.74
N ASN A 36 -5.75 5.24 13.17
CA ASN A 36 -7.17 4.91 13.30
C ASN A 36 -7.92 5.76 14.34
N GLN A 37 -7.22 6.40 15.29
CA GLN A 37 -7.85 7.27 16.30
C GLN A 37 -8.12 8.68 15.78
N ASN A 38 -7.44 9.08 14.70
CA ASN A 38 -7.44 10.45 14.17
C ASN A 38 -7.81 10.48 12.68
N LEU A 39 -8.78 9.64 12.28
CA LEU A 39 -9.29 9.63 10.91
C LEU A 39 -10.27 10.79 10.69
N SER A 40 -10.09 11.54 9.60
CA SER A 40 -11.05 12.55 9.17
C SER A 40 -12.35 11.89 8.70
N SER A 41 -13.49 12.39 9.16
CA SER A 41 -14.82 11.98 8.67
C SER A 41 -15.12 12.46 7.26
N ASP A 42 -14.43 13.52 6.83
CA ASP A 42 -14.67 14.19 5.54
C ASP A 42 -13.88 13.52 4.41
N ASP A 43 -12.94 12.65 4.74
CA ASP A 43 -12.14 11.88 3.79
C ASP A 43 -12.46 10.38 3.89
N GLU A 44 -13.26 9.90 2.93
CA GLU A 44 -13.65 8.50 2.81
C GLU A 44 -12.44 7.57 2.63
N MET A 45 -11.34 8.09 2.09
CA MET A 45 -10.09 7.36 1.85
C MET A 45 -9.05 7.58 2.96
N SER A 46 -9.41 8.19 4.08
CA SER A 46 -8.51 8.63 5.17
C SER A 46 -7.50 7.58 5.67
N LYS A 47 -7.77 6.28 5.49
CA LYS A 47 -6.85 5.18 5.83
C LYS A 47 -5.65 5.03 4.88
N VAL A 48 -5.76 5.56 3.66
CA VAL A 48 -4.78 5.43 2.57
C VAL A 48 -4.40 6.76 1.95
N SER A 49 -5.15 7.84 2.19
CA SER A 49 -4.84 9.19 1.70
C SER A 49 -3.40 9.64 1.95
N PRO A 50 -2.78 9.40 3.13
CA PRO A 50 -1.37 9.76 3.34
C PRO A 50 -0.40 9.05 2.38
N LEU A 51 -0.68 7.80 2.02
CA LEU A 51 0.10 7.05 1.04
C LEU A 51 -0.04 7.70 -0.34
N TYR A 52 -1.25 8.04 -0.76
CA TYR A 52 -1.49 8.69 -2.05
C TYR A 52 -0.83 10.06 -2.13
N GLN A 53 -0.93 10.86 -1.07
CA GLN A 53 -0.29 12.17 -1.01
C GLN A 53 1.23 12.04 -1.14
N MET A 54 1.84 11.12 -0.38
CA MET A 54 3.27 10.82 -0.47
C MET A 54 3.69 10.33 -1.87
N LEU A 55 2.84 9.57 -2.57
CA LEU A 55 3.11 9.11 -3.93
C LEU A 55 3.02 10.27 -4.92
N ASN A 56 1.97 11.09 -4.83
CA ASN A 56 1.77 12.26 -5.67
C ASN A 56 2.94 13.24 -5.50
N ASP A 57 3.32 13.57 -4.27
CA ASP A 57 4.44 14.47 -3.96
C ASP A 57 5.74 13.97 -4.59
N ARG A 58 5.99 12.65 -4.52
CA ARG A 58 7.18 12.05 -5.15
C ARG A 58 7.07 12.01 -6.68
N GLN A 59 5.89 11.78 -7.23
CA GLN A 59 5.68 11.80 -8.68
C GLN A 59 5.88 13.20 -9.27
N HIS A 60 5.47 14.26 -8.57
CA HIS A 60 5.74 15.64 -8.99
C HIS A 60 7.24 15.94 -9.10
N VAL A 61 8.09 15.27 -8.31
CA VAL A 61 9.55 15.46 -8.32
C VAL A 61 10.23 14.76 -9.52
N TYR A 62 9.69 13.64 -10.00
CA TYR A 62 10.32 12.83 -11.07
C TYR A 62 9.71 13.03 -12.47
N GLY A 63 8.70 13.90 -12.60
CA GLY A 63 8.10 14.31 -13.86
C GLY A 63 6.76 13.64 -14.16
N PRO A 64 5.87 14.28 -14.94
CA PRO A 64 4.55 13.75 -15.24
C PRO A 64 4.68 12.49 -16.10
N ILE A 65 4.06 11.39 -15.68
CA ILE A 65 3.70 10.33 -16.62
C ILE A 65 2.62 10.95 -17.52
N ILE A 66 2.98 11.25 -18.76
CA ILE A 66 2.06 11.74 -19.80
C ILE A 66 0.98 10.66 -20.02
N TRP A 67 -0.10 10.68 -19.23
CA TRP A 67 -1.34 9.91 -19.45
C TRP A 67 -2.57 10.51 -18.72
N SER A 68 -2.60 11.80 -18.41
CA SER A 68 -3.84 12.46 -17.96
C SER A 68 -3.87 13.96 -18.23
N ALA A 69 -3.85 14.32 -19.52
CA ALA A 69 -4.50 15.54 -19.99
C ALA A 69 -6.03 15.37 -20.14
N GLN A 70 -6.64 14.36 -19.51
CA GLN A 70 -8.05 14.03 -19.76
C GLN A 70 -8.67 13.25 -18.60
N LEU A 71 -8.93 13.93 -17.48
CA LEU A 71 -10.05 13.58 -16.60
C LEU A 71 -10.57 14.88 -15.99
N GLY A 72 -11.61 15.48 -16.58
CA GLY A 72 -12.51 16.34 -15.81
C GLY A 72 -13.02 17.66 -16.40
N ASP A 73 -13.02 17.89 -17.72
CA ASP A 73 -14.01 18.82 -18.31
C ASP A 73 -15.36 18.09 -18.43
N VAL A 74 -15.97 17.69 -17.30
CA VAL A 74 -17.39 17.26 -17.25
C VAL A 74 -17.97 17.57 -15.86
N LEU A 75 -18.29 18.85 -15.63
CA LEU A 75 -19.59 19.44 -15.25
C LEU A 75 -19.37 20.83 -14.64
#